data_AF-A0A7K4F5I8-F1
#
_entry.id   AF-A0A7K4F5I8-F1
#
_cell.length_a   1.000
_cell.length_b   1.000
_cell.length_c   1.000
_cell.angle_alpha   90.00
_cell.angle_beta   90.00
_cell.angle_gamma   90.00
#
_symmetry.space_group_name_H-M   'P 1'
#
loop_
_entity.id
_entity.type
_entity.pdbx_description
1 polymer ?
#
loop_
_entity_poly.entity_id
_entity_poly.type
_entity_poly.pdbx_seq_one_letter_code
_entity_poly.pdbx_strand_id
1 'polypeptide(L)'
;MKKTLLIFTIAVLSVFLISQASSDIFADVISPKKQIKIGIDQTEIICKANLVKVYRINSDSVDCFTPESAQKLVDMGLAQDIPKDKLEAKKSFRTNQPIGKVTGLATVKQFGSEGKLSTDPRVVDYLYVFDACANEKTIRLPEVLVTSDSEAKTVKLAKKNTCKYMLY
;
A
#
# COMPACT_ATOMS: atom_id res chain seq x y z
N MET A 1 11.90 6.27 -48.53
CA MET A 1 11.09 6.91 -47.47
C MET A 1 10.33 5.95 -46.55
N LYS A 2 9.83 4.79 -47.01
CA LYS A 2 9.08 3.84 -46.14
C LYS A 2 9.91 3.19 -45.00
N LYS A 3 11.22 2.99 -45.17
CA LYS A 3 12.08 2.35 -44.16
C LYS A 3 12.36 3.24 -42.94
N THR A 4 12.39 4.56 -43.12
CA THR A 4 12.65 5.52 -42.03
C THR A 4 11.44 5.69 -41.10
N LEU A 5 10.23 5.55 -41.64
CA LEU A 5 8.98 5.63 -40.87
C LEU A 5 8.82 4.44 -39.90
N LEU A 6 9.26 3.25 -40.31
CA LEU A 6 9.13 2.02 -39.52
C LEU A 6 10.03 2.04 -38.26
N ILE A 7 11.22 2.62 -38.37
CA ILE A 7 12.18 2.72 -37.26
C ILE A 7 11.65 3.69 -36.19
N PHE A 8 11.01 4.79 -36.60
CA PHE A 8 10.41 5.76 -35.68
C PHE A 8 9.24 5.17 -34.89
N THR A 9 8.39 4.34 -35.54
CA THR A 9 7.27 3.69 -34.83
C THR A 9 7.72 2.65 -33.80
N ILE A 10 8.84 1.95 -34.04
CA ILE A 10 9.37 0.96 -33.07
C ILE A 10 10.00 1.67 -31.87
N ALA A 11 10.66 2.82 -32.08
CA ALA A 11 11.27 3.60 -31.00
C ALA A 11 10.24 4.28 -30.09
N VAL A 12 9.06 4.68 -30.61
CA VAL A 12 8.01 5.28 -29.79
C VAL A 12 7.25 4.23 -28.97
N LEU A 13 7.15 2.99 -29.46
CA LEU A 13 6.46 1.91 -28.74
C LEU A 13 7.30 1.35 -27.56
N SER A 14 8.63 1.41 -27.62
CA SER A 14 9.49 0.91 -26.55
C SER A 14 9.56 1.83 -25.32
N VAL A 15 9.31 3.14 -25.47
CA VAL A 15 9.31 4.09 -24.34
C VAL A 15 8.06 3.94 -23.45
N PHE A 16 6.95 3.43 -24.00
CA PHE A 16 5.70 3.24 -23.24
C PHE A 16 5.71 2.04 -22.27
N LEU A 17 6.71 1.14 -22.35
CA LEU A 17 6.76 -0.07 -21.54
C LEU A 17 7.53 0.08 -20.20
N ILE A 18 8.16 1.23 -19.94
CA ILE A 18 9.08 1.38 -18.79
C ILE A 18 8.40 2.02 -17.55
N SER A 19 7.18 2.54 -17.64
CA SER A 19 6.59 3.36 -16.56
C SER A 19 5.66 2.66 -15.57
N GLN A 20 5.59 1.33 -15.53
CA GLN A 20 4.85 0.60 -14.48
C GLN A 20 5.77 0.04 -13.39
N ALA A 21 6.61 0.89 -12.81
CA ALA A 21 7.18 0.60 -11.50
C ALA A 21 6.10 0.96 -10.46
N SER A 22 5.26 0.00 -10.13
CA SER A 22 4.33 0.12 -9.00
C SER A 22 5.15 0.32 -7.73
N SER A 23 5.11 1.53 -7.17
CA SER A 23 5.56 1.77 -5.80
C SER A 23 4.58 1.05 -4.88
N ASP A 24 4.93 -0.17 -4.48
CA ASP A 24 4.19 -0.88 -3.45
C ASP A 24 4.23 -0.04 -2.16
N ILE A 25 3.13 0.66 -1.86
CA ILE A 25 2.97 1.41 -0.62
C ILE A 25 2.64 0.38 0.46
N PHE A 26 3.65 -0.05 1.19
CA PHE A 26 3.45 -0.90 2.36
C PHE A 26 2.96 -0.03 3.51
N ALA A 27 1.72 -0.26 3.96
CA ALA A 27 1.24 0.30 5.22
C ALA A 27 2.21 -0.08 6.36
N ASP A 28 2.57 0.87 7.21
CA ASP A 28 3.48 0.60 8.32
C ASP A 28 2.84 -0.42 9.28
N VAL A 29 3.44 -1.61 9.37
CA VAL A 29 2.91 -2.68 10.22
C VAL A 29 3.20 -2.32 11.68
N ILE A 30 2.14 -2.17 12.45
CA ILE A 30 2.15 -1.89 13.88
C ILE A 30 2.95 -2.99 14.63
N SER A 31 3.67 -2.65 15.70
CA SER A 31 4.46 -3.66 16.44
C SER A 31 3.59 -4.75 17.09
N PRO A 32 4.09 -6.00 17.26
CA PRO A 32 3.34 -7.11 17.86
C PRO A 32 2.68 -6.77 19.19
N LYS A 33 3.41 -6.09 20.08
CA LYS A 33 2.90 -5.64 21.39
C LYS A 33 1.69 -4.72 21.26
N LYS A 34 1.71 -3.82 20.28
CA LYS A 34 0.58 -2.92 20.01
C LYS A 34 -0.60 -3.67 19.39
N GLN A 35 -0.35 -4.66 18.52
CA GLN A 35 -1.40 -5.52 17.95
C GLN A 35 -2.13 -6.31 19.05
N ILE A 36 -1.40 -6.91 20.00
CA ILE A 36 -2.00 -7.60 21.15
C ILE A 36 -2.81 -6.62 22.01
N LYS A 37 -2.28 -5.41 22.25
CA LYS A 37 -2.99 -4.38 23.04
C LYS A 37 -4.32 -3.95 22.42
N ILE A 38 -4.48 -4.04 21.10
CA ILE A 38 -5.75 -3.76 20.41
C ILE A 38 -6.64 -4.99 20.24
N GLY A 39 -6.28 -6.12 20.86
CA GLY A 39 -7.09 -7.35 20.89
C GLY A 39 -6.86 -8.31 19.72
N ILE A 40 -5.76 -8.17 18.97
CA ILE A 40 -5.38 -9.16 17.95
C ILE A 40 -4.82 -10.40 18.66
N ASP A 41 -5.32 -11.57 18.26
CA ASP A 41 -4.86 -12.85 18.80
C ASP A 41 -3.38 -13.11 18.47
N GLN A 42 -2.66 -13.78 19.38
CA GLN A 42 -1.23 -14.08 19.21
C GLN A 42 -0.94 -14.89 17.94
N THR A 43 -1.90 -15.70 17.47
CA THR A 43 -1.79 -16.48 16.24
C THR A 43 -1.96 -15.63 14.97
N GLU A 44 -2.63 -14.49 15.07
CA GLU A 44 -2.95 -13.61 13.95
C GLU A 44 -1.97 -12.42 13.80
N ILE A 45 -0.97 -12.30 14.69
CA ILE A 45 0.01 -11.21 14.62
C ILE A 45 0.75 -11.19 13.28
N ILE A 46 0.76 -10.01 12.66
CA ILE A 46 1.43 -9.74 11.38
C ILE A 46 2.79 -9.08 11.65
N CYS A 47 3.85 -9.64 11.07
CA CYS A 47 5.20 -9.06 11.15
C CYS A 47 5.49 -8.12 9.97
N LYS A 48 6.39 -7.15 10.17
CA LYS A 48 6.96 -6.35 9.07
C LYS A 48 7.63 -7.24 8.03
N ALA A 49 7.77 -6.71 6.82
CA ALA A 49 8.48 -7.38 5.74
C ALA A 49 9.87 -7.84 6.21
N ASN A 50 10.27 -9.04 5.78
CA ASN A 50 11.54 -9.70 6.13
C ASN A 50 11.68 -10.11 7.61
N LEU A 51 10.63 -10.01 8.43
CA LEU A 51 10.60 -10.58 9.77
C LEU A 51 9.72 -11.83 9.83
N VAL A 52 10.11 -12.76 10.70
CA VAL A 52 9.39 -14.00 10.99
C VAL A 52 8.83 -13.96 12.40
N LYS A 53 7.65 -14.57 12.56
CA LYS A 53 6.93 -14.65 13.83
C LYS A 53 7.55 -15.77 14.66
N VAL A 54 7.89 -15.49 15.91
CA VAL A 54 8.54 -16.42 16.84
C VAL A 54 7.74 -16.47 18.13
N TYR A 55 7.50 -17.69 18.63
CA TYR A 55 6.87 -17.94 19.92
C TYR A 55 7.95 -18.21 20.97
N ARG A 56 8.07 -17.32 21.96
CA ARG A 56 9.01 -17.50 23.07
C ARG A 56 8.41 -18.46 24.10
N ILE A 57 9.18 -19.47 24.48
CA ILE A 57 8.73 -20.54 25.38
C ILE A 57 8.50 -20.01 26.81
N ASN A 58 9.33 -19.08 27.28
CA ASN A 58 9.33 -18.63 28.68
C ASN A 58 8.38 -17.48 28.99
N SER A 59 7.95 -16.73 27.98
CA SER A 59 7.18 -15.50 28.17
C SER A 59 5.78 -15.55 27.57
N ASP A 60 5.40 -16.69 26.98
CA ASP A 60 4.13 -16.88 26.25
C ASP A 60 3.79 -15.68 25.35
N SER A 61 4.82 -15.20 24.66
CA SER A 61 4.76 -13.96 23.89
C SER A 61 5.25 -14.18 22.47
N VAL A 62 4.59 -13.48 21.55
CA VAL A 62 4.94 -13.48 20.14
C VAL A 62 5.71 -12.21 19.79
N ASP A 63 6.87 -12.41 19.17
CA ASP A 63 7.70 -11.33 18.65
C ASP A 63 8.11 -11.62 17.19
N CYS A 64 8.55 -10.56 16.50
CA CYS A 64 9.01 -10.64 15.11
C CYS A 64 10.52 -10.42 15.04
N PHE A 65 11.26 -11.41 14.55
CA PHE A 65 12.72 -11.36 14.41
C PHE A 65 13.14 -11.54 12.96
N THR A 66 14.38 -11.20 12.62
CA THR A 66 14.96 -11.62 11.34
C THR A 66 15.07 -13.16 11.31
N PRO A 67 15.05 -13.80 10.13
CA PRO A 67 15.15 -15.25 10.03
C PRO A 67 16.38 -15.82 10.76
N GLU A 68 17.53 -15.16 10.66
CA GLU A 68 18.77 -15.58 11.33
C GLU A 68 18.67 -15.51 12.85
N SER A 69 18.10 -14.42 13.40
CA SER A 69 17.90 -14.28 14.84
C SER A 69 16.85 -15.26 15.36
N ALA A 70 15.80 -15.50 14.58
CA ALA A 70 14.79 -16.49 14.92
C ALA A 70 15.38 -17.89 15.02
N GLN A 71 16.22 -18.29 14.05
CA GLN A 71 16.90 -19.58 14.08
C GLN A 71 17.79 -19.70 15.33
N LYS A 72 18.58 -18.68 15.65
CA LYS A 72 19.40 -18.67 16.88
C LYS A 72 18.57 -18.87 18.15
N LEU A 73 17.39 -18.26 18.23
CA LEU A 73 16.50 -18.43 19.40
C LEU A 73 15.95 -19.86 19.49
N VAL A 74 15.65 -20.48 18.36
CA VAL A 74 15.21 -21.88 18.30
C VAL A 74 16.36 -22.82 18.69
N ASP A 75 17.55 -22.60 18.14
CA ASP A 75 18.75 -23.40 18.43
C ASP A 75 19.15 -23.32 19.92
N MET A 76 18.90 -22.19 20.57
CA MET A 76 19.10 -22.00 22.02
C MET A 76 17.98 -22.58 22.89
N GLY A 77 16.93 -23.16 22.30
CA GLY A 77 15.75 -23.64 23.04
C GLY A 77 14.95 -22.53 23.71
N LEU A 78 15.07 -21.29 23.24
CA LEU A 78 14.33 -20.13 23.76
C LEU A 78 13.03 -19.86 22.99
N ALA A 79 12.87 -20.49 21.83
CA ALA A 79 11.72 -20.36 20.97
C ALA A 79 11.30 -21.70 20.37
N GLN A 80 10.02 -21.82 20.02
CA GLN A 80 9.52 -22.97 19.28
C GLN A 80 9.90 -22.90 17.80
N ASP A 81 10.18 -24.08 17.23
CA ASP A 81 10.57 -24.25 15.84
C ASP A 81 9.50 -23.69 14.90
N ILE A 82 9.91 -22.86 13.94
CA ILE A 82 8.99 -22.32 12.94
C ILE A 82 8.79 -23.46 11.94
N PRO A 83 7.55 -23.96 11.74
CA PRO A 83 7.31 -25.01 10.77
C PRO A 83 7.94 -24.61 9.41
N LYS A 84 8.85 -25.43 8.88
CA LYS A 84 9.66 -25.10 7.68
C LYS A 84 8.78 -24.81 6.46
N ASP A 85 7.63 -25.46 6.40
CA ASP A 85 6.52 -25.20 5.48
C ASP A 85 6.03 -23.74 5.51
N LYS A 86 6.06 -23.07 6.67
CA LYS A 86 5.70 -21.64 6.81
C LYS A 86 6.83 -20.68 6.47
N LEU A 87 8.09 -21.15 6.49
CA LEU A 87 9.26 -20.38 6.07
C LEU A 87 9.33 -20.30 4.53
N GLU A 88 9.08 -21.44 3.88
CA GLU A 88 9.03 -21.57 2.41
C GLU A 88 7.72 -21.00 1.83
N ALA A 89 6.57 -21.20 2.48
CA ALA A 89 5.29 -20.62 2.04
C ALA A 89 5.28 -19.07 2.09
N LYS A 90 6.16 -18.43 2.88
CA LYS A 90 6.32 -16.96 2.90
C LYS A 90 7.08 -16.39 1.70
N LYS A 91 7.80 -17.20 0.92
CA LYS A 91 8.23 -16.79 -0.42
C LYS A 91 7.03 -16.68 -1.36
N SER A 92 5.99 -17.50 -1.16
CA SER A 92 4.79 -17.55 -2.02
C SER A 92 3.63 -16.65 -1.59
N PHE A 93 3.52 -16.28 -0.30
CA PHE A 93 2.52 -15.31 0.20
C PHE A 93 2.77 -13.89 -0.31
N ARG A 94 3.90 -13.69 -1.02
CA ARG A 94 4.23 -12.51 -1.84
C ARG A 94 3.88 -12.71 -3.31
N THR A 95 2.77 -13.36 -3.62
CA THR A 95 2.08 -12.90 -4.83
C THR A 95 1.43 -11.58 -4.43
N ASN A 96 2.08 -10.48 -4.84
CA ASN A 96 1.59 -9.11 -4.81
C ASN A 96 0.27 -9.01 -5.58
N GLN A 97 -0.77 -9.71 -5.13
CA GLN A 97 -2.08 -9.59 -5.71
C GLN A 97 -2.62 -8.25 -5.21
N PRO A 98 -2.80 -7.27 -6.10
CA PRO A 98 -3.35 -5.99 -5.71
C PRO A 98 -4.69 -6.24 -5.02
N ILE A 99 -4.80 -5.79 -3.78
CA ILE A 99 -6.02 -5.93 -2.96
C ILE A 99 -7.18 -5.14 -3.60
N GLY A 100 -6.84 -4.19 -4.47
CA GLY A 100 -7.76 -3.37 -5.21
C GLY A 100 -7.09 -2.56 -6.31
N LYS A 101 -7.88 -1.75 -7.00
CA LYS A 101 -7.45 -0.80 -8.02
C LYS A 101 -7.94 0.59 -7.66
N VAL A 102 -7.07 1.59 -7.81
CA VAL A 102 -7.44 3.00 -7.78
C VAL A 102 -7.47 3.51 -9.22
N THR A 103 -8.58 4.10 -9.63
CA THR A 103 -8.77 4.64 -10.98
C THR A 103 -9.13 6.12 -10.87
N GLY A 104 -8.32 6.98 -11.47
CA GLY A 104 -8.66 8.40 -11.64
C GLY A 104 -9.84 8.55 -12.60
N LEU A 105 -10.86 9.30 -12.19
CA LEU A 105 -12.07 9.51 -12.97
C LEU A 105 -12.05 10.87 -13.67
N ALA A 106 -11.72 11.93 -12.93
CA ALA A 106 -11.75 13.29 -13.45
C ALA A 106 -10.87 14.23 -12.64
N THR A 107 -10.40 15.29 -13.30
CA THR A 107 -9.80 16.45 -12.64
C THR A 107 -10.58 17.68 -13.06
N VAL A 108 -11.16 18.41 -12.11
CA VAL A 108 -11.97 19.60 -12.37
C VAL A 108 -11.23 20.83 -11.86
N LYS A 109 -10.95 21.77 -12.76
CA LYS A 109 -10.38 23.08 -12.41
C LYS A 109 -11.41 23.87 -11.62
N GLN A 110 -11.03 24.36 -10.44
CA GLN A 110 -11.78 25.37 -9.73
C GLN A 110 -11.25 26.74 -10.06
N PHE A 111 -12.15 27.64 -10.46
CA PHE A 111 -11.82 29.01 -10.75
C PHE A 111 -12.24 29.88 -9.58
N GLY A 112 -11.35 30.78 -9.16
CA GLY A 112 -11.59 31.67 -8.04
C GLY A 112 -11.07 33.08 -8.34
N SER A 113 -11.65 34.03 -7.64
CA SER A 113 -11.33 35.46 -7.75
C SER A 113 -10.52 35.97 -6.56
N GLU A 114 -10.13 35.07 -5.64
CA GLU A 114 -9.49 35.46 -4.38
C GLU A 114 -8.13 36.13 -4.64
N GLY A 115 -7.95 37.32 -4.04
CA GLY A 115 -6.68 38.05 -4.03
C GLY A 115 -6.30 38.80 -5.32
N LYS A 116 -7.23 39.16 -6.23
CA LYS A 116 -6.88 39.90 -7.47
C LYS A 116 -7.65 41.19 -7.77
N LEU A 117 -6.91 42.15 -8.34
CA LEU A 117 -7.33 43.40 -8.98
C LEU A 117 -7.78 43.24 -10.45
N SER A 118 -7.70 42.02 -11.00
CA SER A 118 -8.00 41.70 -12.41
C SER A 118 -9.24 40.80 -12.48
N THR A 119 -10.09 41.04 -13.48
CA THR A 119 -11.40 40.38 -13.68
C THR A 119 -11.31 38.97 -14.28
N ASP A 120 -10.13 38.52 -14.73
CA ASP A 120 -10.01 37.23 -15.40
C ASP A 120 -9.97 36.07 -14.37
N PRO A 121 -10.87 35.07 -14.50
CA PRO A 121 -10.90 33.93 -13.60
C PRO A 121 -9.61 33.11 -13.75
N ARG A 122 -8.89 32.92 -12.64
CA ARG A 122 -7.73 32.01 -12.60
C ARG A 122 -8.10 30.71 -11.91
N VAL A 123 -7.44 29.63 -12.33
CA VAL A 123 -7.53 28.36 -11.62
C VAL A 123 -6.88 28.55 -10.25
N VAL A 124 -7.65 28.35 -9.19
CA VAL A 124 -7.20 28.46 -7.79
C VAL A 124 -6.99 27.09 -7.17
N ASP A 125 -7.71 26.07 -7.65
CA ASP A 125 -7.65 24.72 -7.11
C ASP A 125 -8.00 23.68 -8.19
N TYR A 126 -7.72 22.41 -7.92
CA TYR A 126 -8.09 21.27 -8.75
C TYR A 126 -8.80 20.23 -7.90
N LEU A 127 -10.06 19.96 -8.23
CA LEU A 127 -10.74 18.80 -7.67
C LEU A 127 -10.30 17.54 -8.40
N TYR A 128 -9.73 16.58 -7.69
CA TYR A 128 -9.41 15.26 -8.21
C TYR A 128 -10.44 14.22 -7.75
N VAL A 129 -11.02 13.53 -8.72
CA VAL A 129 -12.01 12.48 -8.49
C VAL A 129 -11.38 11.14 -8.81
N PHE A 130 -11.41 10.22 -7.85
CA PHE A 130 -10.93 8.86 -8.04
C PHE A 130 -11.90 7.85 -7.45
N ASP A 131 -11.85 6.63 -8.01
CA ASP A 131 -12.52 5.46 -7.51
C ASP A 131 -11.49 4.48 -6.96
N ALA A 132 -11.73 3.98 -5.75
CA ALA A 132 -10.93 2.94 -5.13
C ALA A 132 -11.79 1.70 -4.92
N CYS A 133 -11.49 0.65 -5.68
CA CYS A 133 -12.21 -0.63 -5.63
C CYS A 133 -11.34 -1.71 -5.01
N ALA A 134 -11.86 -2.42 -4.01
CA ALA A 134 -11.28 -3.66 -3.52
C ALA A 134 -11.88 -4.83 -4.31
N ASN A 135 -11.03 -5.69 -4.90
CA ASN A 135 -11.49 -6.74 -5.83
C ASN A 135 -12.49 -7.71 -5.16
N GLU A 136 -11.99 -8.76 -4.51
CA GLU A 136 -12.82 -9.77 -3.83
C GLU A 136 -12.76 -9.63 -2.29
N LYS A 137 -11.90 -8.73 -1.80
CA LYS A 137 -11.65 -8.56 -0.38
C LYS A 137 -12.46 -7.39 0.17
N THR A 138 -13.16 -7.62 1.28
CA THR A 138 -13.84 -6.53 2.00
C THR A 138 -12.79 -5.68 2.74
N ILE A 139 -12.59 -4.44 2.32
CA ILE A 139 -11.75 -3.49 3.07
C ILE A 139 -12.59 -2.86 4.19
N ARG A 140 -12.09 -2.95 5.43
CA ARG A 140 -12.66 -2.24 6.58
C ARG A 140 -11.89 -0.95 6.78
N LEU A 141 -12.59 0.19 6.74
CA LEU A 141 -12.05 1.53 7.01
C LEU A 141 -10.84 1.89 6.14
N PRO A 142 -11.01 2.06 4.82
CA PRO A 142 -9.93 2.55 3.99
C PRO A 142 -9.53 3.97 4.40
N GLU A 143 -8.23 4.17 4.61
CA GLU A 143 -7.60 5.48 4.78
C GLU A 143 -6.85 5.82 3.49
N VAL A 144 -7.17 6.99 2.91
CA VAL A 144 -6.48 7.49 1.73
C VAL A 144 -5.65 8.69 2.15
N LEU A 145 -4.35 8.61 1.92
CA LEU A 145 -3.43 9.73 2.03
C LEU A 145 -3.33 10.41 0.66
N VAL A 146 -3.80 11.65 0.58
CA VAL A 146 -3.63 12.48 -0.60
C VAL A 146 -2.49 13.46 -0.31
N THR A 147 -1.43 13.40 -1.11
CA THR A 147 -0.27 14.29 -1.02
C THR A 147 -0.18 15.15 -2.26
N SER A 148 -0.25 16.47 -2.07
CA SER A 148 0.23 17.47 -3.02
C SER A 148 1.64 17.91 -2.62
N ASP A 149 2.27 18.67 -3.50
CA ASP A 149 3.48 19.46 -3.22
C ASP A 149 3.36 20.38 -1.99
N SER A 150 2.15 20.89 -1.71
CA SER A 150 1.90 21.93 -0.70
C SER A 150 1.18 21.43 0.56
N GLU A 151 0.43 20.32 0.48
CA GLU A 151 -0.38 19.82 1.59
C GLU A 151 -0.55 18.30 1.52
N ALA A 152 -0.64 17.66 2.68
CA ALA A 152 -1.01 16.26 2.79
C ALA A 152 -2.25 16.13 3.68
N LYS A 153 -3.28 15.45 3.19
CA LYS A 153 -4.54 15.27 3.91
C LYS A 153 -4.94 13.80 3.92
N THR A 154 -5.34 13.34 5.11
CA THR A 154 -5.82 11.97 5.32
C THR A 154 -7.33 11.96 5.38
N VAL A 155 -7.98 11.19 4.52
CA VAL A 155 -9.44 11.08 4.47
C VAL A 155 -9.85 9.66 4.86
N LYS A 156 -10.69 9.54 5.90
CA LYS A 156 -11.23 8.25 6.37
C LYS A 156 -12.56 7.95 5.65
N LEU A 157 -12.68 6.76 5.07
CA LEU A 157 -13.89 6.37 4.35
C LEU A 157 -14.93 5.72 5.27
N ALA A 158 -16.01 6.46 5.56
CA ALA A 158 -17.17 5.96 6.29
C ALA A 158 -18.15 5.20 5.37
N LYS A 159 -17.89 3.94 5.00
CA LYS A 159 -18.90 2.89 4.70
C LYS A 159 -18.24 1.61 4.16
N LYS A 160 -18.88 0.47 4.44
CA LYS A 160 -18.50 -0.88 4.02
C LYS A 160 -19.08 -1.20 2.62
N ASN A 161 -18.52 -0.63 1.55
CA ASN A 161 -18.83 -1.01 0.18
C ASN A 161 -17.52 -1.27 -0.60
N THR A 162 -17.57 -2.12 -1.62
CA THR A 162 -16.42 -2.59 -2.41
C THR A 162 -15.77 -1.52 -3.29
N CYS A 163 -16.51 -0.47 -3.70
CA CYS A 163 -16.01 0.69 -4.42
C CYS A 163 -16.58 1.98 -3.84
N LYS A 164 -15.80 3.08 -3.84
CA LYS A 164 -16.25 4.38 -3.32
C LYS A 164 -15.57 5.54 -4.04
N TYR A 165 -16.38 6.53 -4.40
CA TYR A 165 -15.96 7.79 -5.00
C TYR A 165 -15.46 8.77 -3.95
N MET A 166 -14.35 9.46 -4.24
CA MET A 166 -13.91 10.64 -3.49
C MET A 166 -13.76 11.85 -4.41
N LEU A 167 -14.12 13.01 -3.88
CA LEU A 167 -13.77 14.33 -4.39
C LEU A 167 -12.70 14.87 -3.45
N TYR A 168 -11.51 15.14 -3.98
CA TYR A 168 -10.45 15.84 -3.27
C TYR A 168 -10.28 17.22 -3.88
#